data_AF-A0ABD5WUB3-F1
#
_entry.id   AF-A0ABD5WUB3-F1
#
_cell.length_a   1.000
_cell.length_b   1.000
_cell.length_c   1.000
_cell.angle_alpha   90.00
_cell.angle_beta   90.00
_cell.angle_gamma   90.00
#
_symmetry.space_group_name_H-M   'P 1'
#
loop_
_entity.id
_entity.type
_entity.pdbx_description
1 polymer ?
#
loop_
_entity_poly.entity_id
_entity_poly.type
_entity_poly.pdbx_seq_one_letter_code
_entity_poly.pdbx_strand_id
1 'polypeptide(L)'
;MGPVGHAIVAYLAWTTFTHLRGGRSPTTPEVWLVALGSQFPDLVDKPLAWSLSVLPAGRSLGHSLFTVVALAILLRRLVPPDRHSLIVPFLAAILTHDLTDAIAPLNRGEPEYVAYLMWPVVEQPQYDPPPPLLAAFGESVLHGLSGTGVVVIAVTVAVWLADGAPGLPRGRRSRKD
;
A
#
# COMPACT_ATOMS: atom_id res chain seq x y z
N MET A 1 9.57 -3.16 1.77
CA MET A 1 9.17 -4.39 1.05
C MET A 1 9.09 -4.04 -0.43
N GLY A 2 8.83 -4.98 -1.34
CA GLY A 2 8.61 -4.65 -2.75
C GLY A 2 7.16 -4.31 -3.09
N PRO A 3 6.90 -3.71 -4.27
CA PRO A 3 5.57 -3.22 -4.65
C PRO A 3 4.50 -4.33 -4.62
N VAL A 4 4.85 -5.53 -5.08
CA VAL A 4 4.00 -6.73 -5.04
C VAL A 4 3.66 -7.11 -3.60
N GLY A 5 4.65 -7.09 -2.70
CA GLY A 5 4.43 -7.38 -1.29
C GLY A 5 3.49 -6.37 -0.63
N HIS A 6 3.60 -5.08 -0.97
CA HIS A 6 2.71 -4.05 -0.41
C HIS A 6 1.27 -4.26 -0.83
N ALA A 7 1.04 -4.57 -2.11
CA ALA A 7 -0.29 -4.89 -2.61
C ALA A 7 -0.88 -6.12 -1.92
N ILE A 8 -0.08 -7.17 -1.72
CA ILE A 8 -0.51 -8.40 -1.04
C ILE A 8 -0.91 -8.11 0.41
N VAL A 9 -0.02 -7.50 1.20
CA VAL A 9 -0.28 -7.26 2.63
C VAL A 9 -1.48 -6.34 2.81
N ALA A 10 -1.60 -5.28 2.00
CA ALA A 10 -2.75 -4.38 2.03
C ALA A 10 -4.06 -5.10 1.64
N TYR A 11 -4.05 -5.94 0.61
CA TYR A 11 -5.22 -6.74 0.24
C TYR A 11 -5.63 -7.71 1.35
N LEU A 12 -4.69 -8.47 1.90
CA LEU A 12 -4.94 -9.45 2.96
C LEU A 12 -5.46 -8.77 4.24
N ALA A 13 -4.89 -7.63 4.62
CA ALA A 13 -5.36 -6.84 5.75
C ALA A 13 -6.80 -6.35 5.52
N TRP A 14 -7.08 -5.83 4.33
CA TRP A 14 -8.41 -5.31 4.01
C TRP A 14 -9.49 -6.39 3.90
N THR A 15 -9.22 -7.50 3.20
CA THR A 15 -10.18 -8.62 3.12
C THR A 15 -10.48 -9.21 4.49
N THR A 16 -9.44 -9.38 5.33
CA THR A 16 -9.62 -9.81 6.72
C THR A 16 -10.53 -8.85 7.47
N PHE A 17 -10.29 -7.54 7.36
CA PHE A 17 -11.13 -6.52 7.99
C PHE A 17 -12.59 -6.59 7.51
N THR A 18 -12.86 -6.71 6.20
CA THR A 18 -14.23 -6.74 5.67
C THR A 18 -14.99 -7.99 6.08
N HIS A 19 -14.30 -9.14 6.17
CA HIS A 19 -14.90 -10.37 6.69
C HIS A 19 -15.20 -10.28 8.18
N LEU A 20 -14.25 -9.79 8.99
CA LEU A 20 -14.45 -9.66 10.44
C LEU A 20 -15.53 -8.64 10.81
N ARG A 21 -15.62 -7.52 10.08
CA ARG A 21 -16.59 -6.44 10.38
C ARG A 21 -17.96 -6.65 9.74
N GLY A 22 -18.01 -7.25 8.56
CA GLY A 22 -19.21 -7.25 7.72
C GLY A 22 -19.60 -8.60 7.15
N GLY A 23 -18.84 -9.68 7.43
CA GLY A 23 -19.11 -11.01 6.89
C GLY A 23 -19.15 -11.06 5.36
N ARG A 24 -18.41 -10.14 4.71
CA ARG A 24 -18.44 -9.96 3.25
C ARG A 24 -17.03 -9.83 2.69
N SER A 25 -16.89 -10.24 1.44
CA SER A 25 -15.71 -9.96 0.64
C SER A 25 -15.58 -8.47 0.27
N PRO A 26 -14.36 -8.00 -0.05
CA PRO A 26 -14.14 -6.67 -0.59
C PRO A 26 -14.92 -6.43 -1.89
N THR A 27 -15.41 -5.22 -2.07
CA THR A 27 -16.03 -4.78 -3.33
C THR A 27 -14.96 -4.41 -4.37
N THR A 28 -15.32 -4.40 -5.66
CA THR A 28 -14.41 -3.98 -6.73
C THR A 28 -13.80 -2.59 -6.52
N PRO A 29 -14.56 -1.53 -6.16
CA PRO A 29 -13.97 -0.23 -5.87
C PRO A 29 -12.99 -0.27 -4.70
N GLU A 30 -13.32 -0.99 -3.62
CA GLU A 30 -12.43 -1.14 -2.45
C GLU A 30 -11.09 -1.76 -2.85
N VAL A 31 -11.08 -2.82 -3.67
CA VAL A 31 -9.84 -3.46 -4.14
C VAL A 31 -8.96 -2.51 -4.94
N TRP A 32 -9.54 -1.72 -5.84
CA TRP A 32 -8.78 -0.73 -6.61
C TRP A 32 -8.19 0.37 -5.72
N LEU A 33 -8.94 0.79 -4.70
CA LEU A 33 -8.47 1.79 -3.74
C LEU A 33 -7.39 1.24 -2.81
N VAL A 34 -7.49 -0.04 -2.41
CA VAL A 34 -6.43 -0.73 -1.68
C VAL A 34 -5.18 -0.85 -2.55
N ALA A 35 -5.31 -1.25 -3.82
CA ALA A 35 -4.20 -1.32 -4.74
C ALA A 35 -3.52 0.05 -4.89
N LEU A 36 -4.29 1.12 -5.12
CA LEU A 36 -3.75 2.47 -5.24
C LEU A 36 -3.07 2.94 -3.94
N GLY A 37 -3.73 2.78 -2.80
CA GLY A 37 -3.19 3.19 -1.51
C GLY A 37 -1.93 2.41 -1.12
N SER A 38 -1.84 1.13 -1.48
CA SER A 38 -0.66 0.30 -1.22
C SER A 38 0.58 0.72 -1.99
N GLN A 39 0.44 1.51 -3.06
CA GLN A 39 1.57 2.00 -3.86
C GLN A 39 1.79 3.51 -3.69
N PHE A 40 0.82 4.23 -3.11
CA PHE A 40 0.83 5.69 -3.03
C PHE A 40 2.09 6.27 -2.35
N PRO A 41 2.55 5.78 -1.18
CA PRO A 41 3.73 6.34 -0.51
C PRO A 41 4.97 6.29 -1.40
N ASP A 42 5.21 5.14 -2.01
CA ASP A 42 6.34 4.89 -2.91
C ASP A 42 6.27 5.74 -4.20
N LEU A 43 5.08 5.88 -4.78
CA LEU A 43 4.88 6.68 -5.99
C LEU A 43 5.07 8.18 -5.75
N VAL A 44 4.91 8.64 -4.51
CA VAL A 44 5.22 10.02 -4.11
C VAL A 44 6.71 10.16 -3.79
N ASP A 45 7.22 9.37 -2.86
CA ASP A 45 8.53 9.63 -2.28
C ASP A 45 9.68 9.27 -3.21
N LYS A 46 9.60 8.13 -3.90
CA LYS A 46 10.72 7.65 -4.72
C LYS A 46 11.04 8.59 -5.88
N PRO A 47 10.08 9.06 -6.70
CA PRO A 47 10.40 10.02 -7.77
C PRO A 47 10.91 11.35 -7.23
N LEU A 48 10.26 11.86 -6.17
CA LEU A 48 10.61 13.16 -5.59
C LEU A 48 11.99 13.13 -4.90
N ALA A 49 12.37 12.02 -4.28
CA ALA A 49 13.68 11.88 -3.62
C ALA A 49 14.78 11.46 -4.59
N TRP A 50 14.54 10.46 -5.45
CA TRP A 50 15.61 9.81 -6.21
C TRP A 50 15.86 10.44 -7.57
N SER A 51 14.85 11.07 -8.20
CA SER A 51 14.97 11.66 -9.53
C SER A 51 14.98 13.19 -9.51
N LEU A 52 14.20 13.79 -8.60
CA LEU A 52 14.05 15.25 -8.51
C LEU A 52 14.82 15.86 -7.33
N SER A 53 15.32 15.05 -6.40
CA SER A 53 16.06 15.49 -5.22
C SER A 53 15.34 16.56 -4.38
N VAL A 54 14.00 16.54 -4.40
CA VAL A 54 13.12 17.46 -3.65
C VAL A 54 12.95 16.97 -2.20
N LEU A 55 12.81 15.66 -2.03
CA LEU A 55 12.63 15.04 -0.72
C LEU A 55 13.97 14.49 -0.19
N PRO A 56 14.18 14.50 1.14
CA PRO A 56 15.45 14.12 1.74
C PRO A 56 15.73 12.61 1.66
N ALA A 57 14.68 11.79 1.52
CA ALA A 57 14.78 10.33 1.51
C ALA A 57 13.63 9.69 0.73
N GLY A 58 13.88 8.49 0.20
CA GLY A 58 12.88 7.66 -0.48
C GLY A 58 11.72 7.19 0.39
N ARG A 59 11.78 7.47 1.71
CA ARG A 59 10.68 7.40 2.66
C ARG A 59 10.68 8.68 3.47
N SER A 60 9.67 9.53 3.26
CA SER A 60 9.53 10.80 3.98
C SER A 60 8.08 11.30 3.92
N LEU A 61 7.70 12.06 2.90
CA LEU A 61 6.39 12.70 2.81
C LEU A 61 5.25 11.69 2.69
N GLY A 62 5.28 10.83 1.68
CA GLY A 62 4.26 9.83 1.39
C GLY A 62 4.11 8.78 2.50
N HIS A 63 5.20 8.44 3.18
CA HIS A 63 5.22 7.46 4.27
C HIS A 63 4.96 8.06 5.68
N SER A 64 4.61 9.35 5.75
CA SER A 64 4.38 10.03 7.02
C SER A 64 2.94 9.84 7.53
N LEU A 65 2.78 9.60 8.82
CA LEU A 65 1.47 9.58 9.48
C LEU A 65 0.76 10.93 9.37
N PHE A 66 1.51 12.03 9.30
CA PHE A 66 0.93 13.36 9.07
C PHE A 66 0.30 13.46 7.69
N THR A 67 0.88 12.82 6.67
CA THR A 67 0.30 12.73 5.33
C THR A 67 -0.96 11.89 5.32
N VAL A 68 -0.99 10.77 6.03
CA VAL A 68 -2.22 9.96 6.19
C VAL A 68 -3.35 10.79 6.80
N VAL A 69 -3.07 11.55 7.86
CA VAL A 69 -4.05 12.43 8.51
C VAL A 69 -4.49 13.56 7.58
N ALA A 70 -3.55 14.21 6.88
CA ALA A 70 -3.85 15.27 5.93
C ALA A 70 -4.73 14.78 4.78
N LEU A 71 -4.42 13.61 4.22
CA LEU A 71 -5.24 12.96 3.19
C LEU A 71 -6.62 12.59 3.72
N ALA A 72 -6.72 12.11 4.96
CA ALA A 72 -8.03 11.82 5.56
C ALA A 72 -8.92 13.07 5.62
N ILE A 73 -8.36 14.19 6.08
CA ILE A 73 -9.09 15.47 6.16
C ILE A 73 -9.45 15.96 4.76
N LEU A 74 -8.50 15.93 3.82
CA LEU A 74 -8.69 16.41 2.45
C LEU A 74 -9.75 15.59 1.72
N LEU A 75 -9.63 14.26 1.73
CA LEU A 75 -10.58 13.37 1.06
C LEU A 75 -11.97 13.47 1.67
N ARG A 76 -12.11 13.63 3.00
CA ARG A 76 -13.43 13.87 3.61
C ARG A 76 -14.10 15.16 3.15
N ARG A 77 -13.32 16.18 2.77
CA ARG A 77 -13.86 17.45 2.24
C ARG A 77 -14.17 17.38 0.75
N LEU A 78 -13.36 16.66 -0.03
CA LEU A 78 -13.47 16.61 -1.49
C LEU A 78 -14.43 15.51 -1.98
N VAL A 79 -14.56 14.41 -1.24
CA VAL A 79 -15.42 13.29 -1.61
C VAL A 79 -16.84 13.53 -1.05
N PRO A 80 -17.90 13.34 -1.85
CA PRO A 80 -19.27 13.42 -1.38
C PRO A 80 -19.58 12.49 -0.19
N PRO A 81 -20.44 12.89 0.78
CA PRO A 81 -20.73 12.10 1.97
C PRO A 81 -21.21 10.67 1.71
N ASP A 82 -21.98 10.44 0.66
CA ASP A 82 -22.47 9.12 0.25
C ASP A 82 -21.34 8.17 -0.20
N ARG A 83 -20.15 8.70 -0.48
CA ARG A 83 -18.97 7.95 -0.92
C ARG A 83 -17.84 7.91 0.11
N HIS A 84 -18.06 8.44 1.32
CA HIS A 84 -17.01 8.47 2.36
C HIS A 84 -16.51 7.08 2.75
N SER A 85 -17.33 6.03 2.59
CA SER A 85 -16.91 4.64 2.80
C SER A 85 -15.72 4.22 1.93
N LEU A 86 -15.55 4.84 0.76
CA LEU A 86 -14.43 4.57 -0.17
C LEU A 86 -13.12 5.22 0.28
N ILE A 87 -13.13 6.17 1.21
CA ILE A 87 -11.90 6.80 1.71
C ILE A 87 -11.10 5.80 2.56
N VAL A 88 -11.82 4.97 3.34
CA VAL A 88 -11.23 4.03 4.31
C VAL A 88 -10.30 2.99 3.67
N PRO A 89 -10.68 2.22 2.63
CA PRO A 89 -9.78 1.23 2.01
C PRO A 89 -8.47 1.85 1.52
N PHE A 90 -8.53 3.06 0.95
CA PHE A 90 -7.35 3.77 0.46
C PHE A 90 -6.40 4.15 1.62
N LEU A 91 -6.91 4.82 2.66
CA LEU A 91 -6.09 5.22 3.80
C LEU A 91 -5.58 4.03 4.61
N ALA A 92 -6.40 2.98 4.76
CA ALA A 92 -5.99 1.75 5.43
C ALA A 92 -4.85 1.06 4.69
N ALA A 93 -4.86 1.09 3.35
CA ALA A 93 -3.77 0.54 2.54
C ALA A 93 -2.48 1.36 2.64
N ILE A 94 -2.56 2.70 2.69
CA ILE A 94 -1.40 3.56 2.97
C ILE A 94 -0.82 3.22 4.36
N LEU A 95 -1.66 3.21 5.39
CA LEU A 95 -1.19 2.90 6.74
C LEU A 95 -0.59 1.50 6.83
N THR A 96 -1.19 0.52 6.15
CA THR A 96 -0.65 -0.85 6.09
C THR A 96 0.71 -0.88 5.38
N HIS A 97 0.88 -0.10 4.30
CA HIS A 97 2.16 0.04 3.62
C HIS A 97 3.24 0.54 4.59
N ASP A 98 2.99 1.68 5.24
CA ASP A 98 3.93 2.33 6.13
C ASP A 98 4.29 1.43 7.32
N LEU A 99 3.29 0.84 7.98
CA LEU A 99 3.53 -0.08 9.10
C LEU A 99 4.31 -1.33 8.67
N THR A 100 4.09 -1.85 7.46
CA THR A 100 4.83 -3.01 6.97
C THR A 100 6.30 -2.66 6.72
N ASP A 101 6.58 -1.44 6.26
CA ASP A 101 7.94 -0.98 6.04
C ASP A 101 8.73 -0.73 7.33
N ALA A 102 8.04 -0.54 8.47
CA ALA A 102 8.65 -0.47 9.79
C ALA A 102 9.09 -1.83 10.34
N ILE A 103 8.48 -2.95 9.89
CA ILE A 103 8.74 -4.28 10.47
C ILE A 103 10.20 -4.70 10.35
N ALA A 104 10.79 -4.56 9.15
CA ALA A 104 12.15 -5.04 8.91
C ALA A 104 13.22 -4.27 9.72
N PRO A 105 13.22 -2.92 9.74
CA PRO A 105 14.12 -2.17 10.63
C PRO A 105 13.95 -2.51 12.12
N LEU A 106 12.71 -2.61 12.61
CA LEU A 106 12.45 -2.96 14.00
C LEU A 106 12.99 -4.36 14.36
N ASN A 107 12.82 -5.34 13.48
CA ASN A 107 13.34 -6.69 13.68
C ASN A 107 14.87 -6.76 13.65
N ARG A 108 15.53 -5.83 12.95
CA ARG A 108 17.00 -5.71 12.94
C ARG A 108 17.54 -4.89 14.12
N GLY A 109 16.66 -4.29 14.93
CA GLY A 109 17.06 -3.41 16.03
C GLY A 109 17.54 -2.03 15.58
N GLU A 110 17.04 -1.55 14.43
CA GLU A 110 17.41 -0.27 13.82
C GLU A 110 16.20 0.71 13.83
N PRO A 111 15.68 1.11 15.01
CA PRO A 111 14.45 1.90 15.14
C PRO A 111 14.54 3.29 14.49
N GLU A 112 15.74 3.84 14.30
CA GLU A 112 15.99 5.10 13.63
C GLU A 112 15.45 5.12 12.18
N TYR A 113 15.43 3.98 11.49
CA TYR A 113 14.88 3.87 10.14
C TYR A 113 13.34 3.82 10.10
N VAL A 114 12.67 4.01 11.24
CA VAL A 114 11.21 4.19 11.34
C VAL A 114 10.84 5.67 11.52
N ALA A 115 11.83 6.57 11.63
CA ALA A 115 11.63 8.01 11.79
C ALA A 115 10.78 8.65 10.69
N TYR A 116 10.68 8.04 9.50
CA TYR A 116 9.86 8.52 8.38
C TYR A 116 8.38 8.67 8.75
N LEU A 117 7.85 7.84 9.68
CA LEU A 117 6.47 7.92 10.15
C LEU A 117 6.14 9.29 10.76
N MET A 118 7.16 9.96 11.28
CA MET A 118 7.06 11.24 11.98
C MET A 118 7.65 12.41 11.17
N TRP A 119 8.02 12.21 9.90
CA TRP A 119 8.47 13.29 9.03
C TRP A 119 7.35 14.33 8.84
N PRO A 120 7.61 15.65 8.88
CA PRO A 120 8.90 16.32 8.91
C PRO A 120 9.40 16.69 10.31
N VAL A 121 8.77 16.18 11.38
CA VAL A 121 9.08 16.58 12.76
C VAL A 121 10.33 15.89 13.29
N VAL A 122 10.62 14.68 12.81
CA VAL A 122 11.82 13.91 13.16
C VAL A 122 12.79 13.87 11.99
N GLU A 123 14.06 14.13 12.27
CA GLU A 123 15.14 14.03 11.28
C GLU A 123 15.24 12.62 10.72
N GLN A 124 15.50 12.52 9.42
CA GLN A 124 15.60 11.23 8.73
C GLN A 124 17.05 10.74 8.77
N PRO A 125 17.28 9.43 8.96
CA PRO A 125 18.61 8.88 8.82
C PRO A 125 19.12 9.09 7.40
N GLN A 126 20.44 9.20 7.26
CA GLN A 126 21.05 9.21 5.93
C GLN A 126 20.90 7.83 5.30
N TYR A 127 20.38 7.82 4.08
CA TYR A 127 20.33 6.62 3.25
C TYR A 127 21.45 6.68 2.22
N ASP A 128 21.97 5.51 1.86
CA ASP A 128 22.85 5.40 0.71
C ASP A 128 22.14 5.90 -0.56
N PRO A 129 22.89 6.46 -1.53
CA PRO A 129 22.33 6.85 -2.80
C PRO A 129 21.59 5.66 -3.43
N PRO A 130 20.32 5.83 -3.83
CA PRO A 130 19.55 4.74 -4.38
C PRO A 130 20.12 4.33 -5.76
N PRO A 131 19.99 3.05 -6.14
CA PRO A 131 20.20 2.66 -7.53
C PRO A 131 19.19 3.36 -8.45
N PRO A 132 19.43 3.41 -9.77
CA PRO A 132 18.48 3.99 -10.71
C PRO A 132 17.06 3.43 -10.50
N LEU A 133 16.06 4.32 -10.45
CA LEU A 133 14.69 3.98 -10.03
C LEU A 133 14.13 2.72 -10.72
N LEU A 134 14.36 2.59 -12.03
CA LEU A 134 13.90 1.43 -12.81
C LEU A 134 14.59 0.12 -12.41
N ALA A 135 15.89 0.16 -12.12
CA ALA A 135 16.64 -1.01 -11.67
C ALA A 135 16.17 -1.43 -10.26
N ALA A 136 16.06 -0.45 -9.34
CA ALA A 136 15.54 -0.66 -7.99
C ALA A 136 14.14 -1.31 -8.01
N PHE A 137 13.26 -0.81 -8.88
CA PHE A 137 11.92 -1.36 -9.05
C PHE A 137 11.95 -2.79 -9.60
N GLY A 138 12.74 -3.05 -10.64
CA GLY A 138 12.87 -4.37 -11.26
C GLY A 138 13.38 -5.43 -10.28
N GLU A 139 14.45 -5.14 -9.55
CA GLU A 139 14.99 -6.03 -8.52
C GLU A 139 13.98 -6.31 -7.41
N SER A 140 13.26 -5.27 -6.97
CA SER A 140 12.24 -5.40 -5.93
C SER A 140 11.07 -6.28 -6.35
N VAL A 141 10.62 -6.16 -7.60
CA VAL A 141 9.59 -7.04 -8.17
C VAL A 141 10.10 -8.48 -8.26
N LEU A 142 11.29 -8.70 -8.80
CA LEU A 142 11.88 -10.04 -8.93
C LEU A 142 12.07 -10.72 -7.57
N HIS A 143 12.55 -9.97 -6.57
CA HIS A 143 12.69 -10.48 -5.21
C HIS A 143 11.34 -10.92 -4.62
N GLY A 144 10.28 -10.11 -4.81
CA GLY A 144 8.92 -10.45 -4.37
C GLY A 144 8.33 -11.68 -5.07
N LEU A 145 8.80 -12.00 -6.28
CA LEU A 145 8.38 -13.17 -7.07
C LEU A 145 9.26 -14.41 -6.81
N SER A 146 10.15 -14.38 -5.81
CA SER A 146 11.12 -15.45 -5.53
C SER A 146 10.92 -16.07 -4.14
N GLY A 147 11.43 -17.29 -3.94
CA GLY A 147 11.44 -17.96 -2.64
C GLY A 147 10.06 -18.10 -2.00
N THR A 148 9.94 -17.69 -0.73
CA THR A 148 8.67 -17.68 0.02
C THR A 148 7.62 -16.74 -0.56
N GLY A 149 8.03 -15.75 -1.38
CA GLY A 149 7.12 -14.81 -2.04
C GLY A 149 6.11 -15.51 -2.94
N VAL A 150 6.52 -16.57 -3.65
CA VAL A 150 5.63 -17.36 -4.52
C VAL A 150 4.50 -18.02 -3.72
N VAL A 151 4.82 -18.56 -2.55
CA VAL A 151 3.82 -19.20 -1.67
C VAL A 151 2.81 -18.16 -1.16
N VAL A 152 3.31 -17.01 -0.71
CA VAL A 152 2.47 -15.90 -0.24
C VAL A 152 1.56 -15.39 -1.36
N ILE A 153 2.09 -15.26 -2.59
CA ILE A 153 1.30 -14.91 -3.77
C ILE A 153 0.22 -15.96 -4.04
N ALA A 154 0.57 -17.25 -4.06
CA ALA A 154 -0.37 -18.33 -4.32
C ALA A 154 -1.52 -18.35 -3.30
N VAL A 155 -1.20 -18.19 -2.01
CA VAL A 155 -2.20 -18.07 -0.93
C VAL A 155 -3.07 -16.83 -1.14
N THR A 156 -2.47 -15.69 -1.46
CA THR A 156 -3.21 -14.44 -1.69
C THR A 156 -4.16 -14.56 -2.88
N VAL A 157 -3.71 -15.20 -3.97
CA VAL A 157 -4.56 -15.51 -5.13
C VAL A 157 -5.70 -16.43 -4.74
N ALA A 158 -5.45 -17.47 -3.92
CA ALA A 158 -6.50 -18.35 -3.44
C ALA A 158 -7.56 -17.61 -2.60
N VAL A 159 -7.12 -16.72 -1.70
CA VAL A 159 -8.03 -15.85 -0.91
C VAL A 159 -8.82 -14.92 -1.83
N TRP A 160 -8.17 -14.29 -2.81
CA TRP A 160 -8.82 -13.41 -3.77
C TRP A 160 -9.85 -14.12 -4.66
N LEU A 161 -9.56 -15.36 -5.05
CA LEU A 161 -10.53 -16.22 -5.75
C LEU A 161 -11.70 -16.59 -4.85
N ALA A 162 -11.44 -16.92 -3.58
CA ALA A 162 -12.49 -17.18 -2.58
C ALA A 162 -13.36 -15.94 -2.32
N ASP A 163 -12.80 -14.74 -2.45
CA ASP A 163 -13.54 -13.48 -2.42
C ASP A 163 -14.38 -13.19 -3.68
N GLY A 164 -14.35 -14.08 -4.66
CA GLY A 164 -15.09 -13.96 -5.91
C GLY A 164 -14.43 -13.04 -6.93
N ALA A 165 -13.08 -12.98 -6.90
CA ALA A 165 -12.23 -12.20 -7.81
C ALA A 165 -12.65 -10.72 -7.97
N PRO A 166 -12.85 -9.99 -6.86
CA PRO A 166 -13.19 -8.56 -6.92
C PRO A 166 -12.11 -7.77 -7.65
N GLY A 167 -12.50 -6.76 -8.43
CA GLY A 167 -11.58 -6.04 -9.33
C GLY A 167 -11.78 -6.39 -10.81
N LEU A 168 -12.17 -7.63 -11.12
CA LEU A 168 -12.45 -8.03 -12.50
C LEU A 168 -13.86 -7.60 -12.97
N PRO A 169 -14.02 -7.23 -14.25
CA PRO A 169 -15.34 -7.06 -14.84
C PRO A 169 -16.12 -8.38 -14.75
N ARG A 170 -17.28 -8.37 -14.07
CA ARG A 170 -18.19 -9.52 -14.12
C ARG A 170 -18.89 -9.49 -15.47
N GLY A 171 -18.67 -10.50 -16.31
CA GLY A 171 -19.41 -10.67 -17.55
C GLY A 171 -20.91 -10.62 -17.26
N ARG A 172 -21.62 -9.71 -17.94
CA ARG A 172 -23.07 -9.59 -17.84
C ARG A 172 -23.66 -10.92 -18.27
N ARG A 173 -24.10 -11.77 -17.33
CA ARG A 173 -24.90 -12.95 -17.69
C ARG A 173 -26.17 -12.40 -18.32
N SER A 174 -26.28 -12.54 -19.64
CA SER A 174 -27.53 -12.32 -20.35
C SER A 174 -28.55 -13.24 -19.71
N ARG A 175 -29.52 -12.67 -19.00
CA ARG A 175 -30.71 -13.38 -18.57
C ARG A 175 -31.45 -13.69 -19.88
N LYS A 176 -31.35 -14.93 -20.35
CA LYS A 176 -32.28 -15.43 -21.36
C LYS A 176 -33.60 -15.63 -20.64
N ASP A 177 -34.48 -14.65 -20.76
CA ASP A 177 -35.92 -14.85 -20.58
C ASP A 177 -36.47 -15.55 -21.82
#